data_AF-A0A5J5QDJ0-F1
#
_entry.id   AF-A0A5J5QDJ0-F1
#
_cell.length_a   1.000
_cell.length_b   1.000
_cell.length_c   1.000
_cell.angle_alpha   90.00
_cell.angle_beta   90.00
_cell.angle_gamma   90.00
#
_symmetry.space_group_name_H-M   'P 1'
#
loop_
_entity.id
_entity.type
_entity.pdbx_description
1 polymer ?
#
loop_
_entity_poly.entity_id
_entity_poly.type
_entity_poly.pdbx_seq_one_letter_code
_entity_poly.pdbx_strand_id
1 'polypeptide(L)'
;MESSVCPFCHLSVPSSELQWHANSHFEDEDKEANDMELGNQIQIASSSGSTDVVSISSLIGLQTRSNFYHVKDGLISLLRNCLELEARHNSSVTILSGYVDHFQSLPSVDVGWGCGWRNIQMLSSHLLAHRKEARKVLFGESGFVPDIAFLQRWLEIAWESGFDPPGAQHFNCKIYGTNHRIGTTECASLFRSFSLRARVVDFGPKESELFYLSVPGSTLGQPVKQRNAVRVSGPMDKYVHRQQGLIKGRHFCHSLHNGKSDNSKGKSEGPQVLIDWVWNYFSDKGLTISGSSQVVVSDRAPLYFQHDGHSRTIIGIQVKHQKNGTNQFNLLILDPSDCREQLLWKGPLKQMWDGRSL
;
A
#
# COMPACT_ATOMS: atom_id res chain seq x y z
N MET A 1 15.41 24.54 -13.70
CA MET A 1 14.49 23.62 -13.00
C MET A 1 13.10 24.04 -13.39
N GLU A 2 12.36 23.18 -14.07
CA GLU A 2 11.00 23.49 -14.52
C GLU A 2 10.09 23.55 -13.29
N SER A 3 9.30 24.61 -13.16
CA SER A 3 8.40 24.86 -12.03
C SER A 3 6.96 24.86 -12.53
N SER A 4 6.08 24.15 -11.83
CA SER A 4 4.66 24.06 -12.14
C SER A 4 3.82 24.64 -11.00
N VAL A 5 2.67 25.20 -11.34
CA VAL A 5 1.76 25.80 -10.37
C VAL A 5 0.80 24.74 -9.86
N CYS A 6 0.70 24.60 -8.54
CA CYS A 6 -0.27 23.72 -7.89
C CYS A 6 -1.70 24.13 -8.25
N PRO A 7 -2.57 23.22 -8.70
CA PRO A 7 -3.94 23.55 -9.05
C PRO A 7 -4.85 23.74 -7.83
N PHE A 8 -4.40 23.40 -6.62
CA PHE A 8 -5.19 23.46 -5.38
C PHE A 8 -4.94 24.74 -4.57
N CYS A 9 -3.67 25.16 -4.43
CA CYS A 9 -3.30 26.35 -3.66
C CYS A 9 -2.50 27.39 -4.47
N HIS A 10 -2.29 27.17 -5.76
CA HIS A 10 -1.63 28.09 -6.68
C HIS A 10 -0.16 28.45 -6.35
N LEU A 11 0.47 27.70 -5.44
CA LEU A 11 1.91 27.80 -5.20
C LEU A 11 2.71 27.29 -6.39
N SER A 12 3.74 28.03 -6.78
CA SER A 12 4.71 27.57 -7.77
C SER A 12 5.72 26.65 -7.08
N VAL A 13 5.72 25.39 -7.45
CA VAL A 13 6.62 24.36 -6.92
C VAL A 13 7.42 23.76 -8.08
N PRO A 14 8.61 23.19 -7.83
CA PRO A 14 9.32 22.41 -8.85
C PRO A 14 8.36 21.38 -9.48
N SER A 15 8.38 21.23 -10.81
CA SER A 15 7.49 20.29 -11.51
C SER A 15 7.66 18.84 -11.01
N SER A 16 8.86 18.50 -10.53
CA SER A 16 9.16 17.23 -9.85
C SER A 16 8.40 17.04 -8.54
N GLU A 17 8.08 18.12 -7.83
CA GLU A 17 7.42 18.14 -6.51
C GLU A 17 5.91 18.38 -6.60
N LEU A 18 5.43 18.88 -7.74
CA LEU A 18 4.02 19.21 -7.96
C LEU A 18 3.06 18.08 -7.57
N GLN A 19 3.38 16.84 -7.92
CA GLN A 19 2.55 15.68 -7.61
C GLN A 19 2.45 15.43 -6.09
N TRP A 20 3.56 15.54 -5.37
CA TRP A 20 3.57 15.33 -3.92
C TRP A 20 2.82 16.46 -3.22
N HIS A 21 3.10 17.70 -3.61
CA HIS A 21 2.43 18.89 -3.11
C HIS A 21 0.93 18.90 -3.46
N ALA A 22 0.53 18.41 -4.63
CA ALA A 22 -0.88 18.22 -4.98
C ALA A 22 -1.56 17.17 -4.10
N ASN A 23 -0.87 16.07 -3.82
CA ASN A 23 -1.39 14.99 -2.98
C ASN A 23 -1.57 15.39 -1.51
N SER A 24 -0.83 16.38 -1.01
CA SER A 24 -0.99 16.88 0.36
C SER A 24 -2.27 17.69 0.55
N HIS A 25 -2.83 18.32 -0.50
CA HIS A 25 -4.14 19.01 -0.41
C HIS A 25 -5.32 18.05 -0.23
N PHE A 26 -5.10 16.75 -0.43
CA PHE A 26 -6.10 15.69 -0.24
C PHE A 26 -5.81 14.86 1.01
N GLU A 27 -4.74 15.18 1.73
CA GLU A 27 -4.56 14.75 3.10
C GLU A 27 -5.59 15.56 3.89
N ASP A 28 -6.44 14.88 4.67
CA ASP A 28 -7.27 15.54 5.66
C ASP A 28 -6.28 16.00 6.74
N GLU A 29 -5.64 17.15 6.51
CA GLU A 29 -4.54 17.67 7.34
C GLU A 29 -4.98 17.75 8.80
N ASP A 30 -6.27 18.08 9.03
CA ASP A 30 -6.89 18.08 10.36
C ASP A 30 -6.92 16.67 10.96
N LYS A 31 -7.26 15.64 10.17
CA LYS A 31 -7.23 14.24 10.62
C LYS A 31 -5.81 13.72 10.83
N GLU A 32 -4.86 14.00 9.93
CA GLU A 32 -3.47 13.58 10.10
C GLU A 32 -2.81 14.29 11.28
N ALA A 33 -3.10 15.58 11.49
CA ALA A 33 -2.63 16.34 12.65
C ALA A 33 -3.25 15.81 13.95
N ASN A 34 -4.55 15.51 13.96
CA ASN A 34 -5.22 14.91 15.11
C ASN A 34 -4.66 13.51 15.42
N ASP A 35 -4.51 12.65 14.40
CA ASP A 35 -3.91 11.32 14.54
C ASP A 35 -2.48 11.42 15.11
N MET A 36 -1.69 12.41 14.66
CA MET A 36 -0.35 12.66 15.17
C MET A 36 -0.35 13.18 16.61
N GLU A 37 -1.26 14.08 16.96
CA GLU A 37 -1.42 14.59 18.33
C GLU A 37 -1.81 13.45 19.28
N LEU A 38 -2.78 12.64 18.89
CA LEU A 38 -3.29 11.50 19.66
C LEU A 38 -2.22 10.42 19.83
N GLY A 39 -1.47 10.10 18.78
CA GLY A 39 -0.35 9.17 18.83
C GLY A 39 0.77 9.64 19.76
N ASN A 40 1.08 10.95 19.75
CA ASN A 40 2.05 11.54 20.66
C ASN A 40 1.59 11.46 22.13
N GLN A 41 0.28 11.62 22.40
CA GLN A 41 -0.26 11.50 23.75
C GLN A 41 -0.07 10.08 24.33
N ILE A 42 -0.23 9.03 23.51
CA ILE A 42 0.05 7.63 23.92
C ILE A 42 1.52 7.45 24.31
N GLN A 43 2.44 8.01 23.52
CA GLN A 43 3.88 7.93 23.80
C GLN A 43 4.25 8.67 25.09
N ILE A 44 3.70 9.86 25.31
CA ILE A 44 3.92 10.65 26.53
C ILE A 44 3.37 9.90 27.75
N ALA A 45 2.13 9.40 27.68
CA ALA A 45 1.53 8.63 28.76
C ALA A 45 2.42 7.44 29.16
N SER A 46 2.98 6.72 28.18
CA SER A 46 3.92 5.60 28.43
C SER A 46 5.17 6.01 29.24
N SER A 47 5.56 7.29 29.21
CA SER A 47 6.76 7.82 29.87
C SER A 47 6.51 8.51 31.22
N SER A 48 5.28 8.93 31.54
CA SER A 48 4.98 9.85 32.66
C SER A 48 4.27 9.24 33.87
N GLY A 49 3.98 7.93 33.90
CA GLY A 49 3.59 7.21 35.12
C GLY A 49 2.19 7.49 35.72
N SER A 50 1.16 7.79 34.90
CA SER A 50 -0.24 7.86 35.36
C SER A 50 -0.91 6.48 35.52
N THR A 51 -2.13 6.43 36.07
CA THR A 51 -2.82 5.18 36.45
C THR A 51 -3.10 4.19 35.30
N ASP A 52 -3.19 4.63 34.05
CA ASP A 52 -3.30 3.74 32.86
C ASP A 52 -1.93 3.21 32.37
N VAL A 53 -0.82 3.79 32.85
CA VAL A 53 0.57 3.46 32.43
C VAL A 53 1.02 2.11 32.95
N VAL A 54 0.41 1.63 34.04
CA VAL A 54 0.64 0.28 34.56
C VAL A 54 0.27 -0.76 33.49
N SER A 55 -0.67 -0.46 32.59
CA SER A 55 -1.08 -1.36 31.50
C SER A 55 -0.09 -1.35 30.33
N ILE A 56 0.30 -0.19 29.79
CA ILE A 56 1.18 -0.09 28.61
C ILE A 56 2.62 -0.49 28.94
N SER A 57 3.18 -0.01 30.05
CA SER A 57 4.55 -0.39 30.45
C SER A 57 4.65 -1.89 30.72
N SER A 58 3.62 -2.49 31.31
CA SER A 58 3.56 -3.94 31.50
C SER A 58 3.40 -4.68 30.18
N LEU A 59 2.60 -4.15 29.24
CA LEU A 59 2.44 -4.71 27.90
C LEU A 59 3.81 -4.78 27.19
N ILE A 60 4.58 -3.69 27.21
CA ILE A 60 5.91 -3.62 26.60
C ILE A 60 6.85 -4.65 27.23
N GLY A 61 6.85 -4.76 28.57
CA GLY A 61 7.71 -5.71 29.29
C GLY A 61 7.34 -7.18 29.11
N LEU A 62 6.06 -7.48 28.82
CA LEU A 62 5.55 -8.84 28.63
C LEU A 62 5.50 -9.26 27.16
N GLN A 63 5.64 -8.32 26.23
CA GLN A 63 5.48 -8.56 24.81
C GLN A 63 6.43 -9.62 24.28
N THR A 64 5.86 -10.57 23.53
CA THR A 64 6.57 -11.67 22.90
C THR A 64 6.83 -11.40 21.42
N ARG A 65 8.02 -11.79 20.97
CA ARG A 65 8.39 -11.73 19.55
C ARG A 65 7.63 -12.79 18.76
N SER A 66 7.06 -12.41 17.64
CA SER A 66 6.52 -13.38 16.69
C SER A 66 7.63 -14.13 15.98
N ASN A 67 7.45 -15.44 15.86
CA ASN A 67 8.35 -16.28 15.09
C ASN A 67 8.03 -16.16 13.59
N PHE A 68 9.09 -16.24 12.78
CA PHE A 68 9.02 -16.34 11.33
C PHE A 68 10.16 -17.22 10.83
N TYR A 69 10.09 -17.65 9.57
CA TYR A 69 11.17 -18.41 8.97
C TYR A 69 12.26 -17.47 8.43
N HIS A 70 13.43 -17.52 9.05
CA HIS A 70 14.57 -16.72 8.61
C HIS A 70 15.16 -17.27 7.30
N VAL A 71 15.03 -16.50 6.22
CA VAL A 71 15.67 -16.79 4.94
C VAL A 71 17.08 -16.22 4.94
N LYS A 72 18.08 -17.06 4.68
CA LYS A 72 19.48 -16.62 4.57
C LYS A 72 19.60 -15.52 3.52
N ASP A 73 20.28 -14.43 3.86
CA ASP A 73 20.47 -13.22 3.04
C ASP A 73 19.18 -12.41 2.75
N GLY A 74 18.03 -12.82 3.32
CA GLY A 74 16.74 -12.14 3.22
C GLY A 74 15.86 -12.62 2.06
N LEU A 75 14.54 -12.69 2.30
CA LEU A 75 13.56 -13.18 1.33
C LEU A 75 13.55 -12.35 0.03
N ILE A 76 13.62 -11.03 0.15
CA ILE A 76 13.61 -10.10 -0.99
C ILE A 76 14.89 -10.26 -1.83
N SER A 77 16.04 -10.47 -1.19
CA SER A 77 17.29 -10.76 -1.88
C SER A 77 17.23 -12.08 -2.66
N LEU A 78 16.65 -13.13 -2.05
CA LEU A 78 16.43 -14.41 -2.71
C LEU A 78 15.52 -14.25 -3.94
N LEU A 79 14.39 -13.56 -3.78
CA LEU A 79 13.45 -13.28 -4.87
C LEU A 79 14.10 -12.46 -5.98
N ARG A 80 14.87 -11.43 -5.65
CA ARG A 80 15.65 -10.66 -6.62
C ARG A 80 16.54 -11.57 -7.46
N ASN A 81 17.33 -12.43 -6.82
CA ASN A 81 18.23 -13.35 -7.52
C ASN A 81 17.46 -14.31 -8.46
N CYS A 82 16.30 -14.82 -8.02
CA CYS A 82 15.44 -15.66 -8.86
C CYS A 82 14.91 -14.90 -10.09
N LEU A 83 14.43 -13.67 -9.89
CA LEU A 83 13.89 -12.83 -10.97
C LEU A 83 14.99 -12.41 -11.96
N GLU A 84 16.20 -12.13 -11.48
CA GLU A 84 17.34 -11.79 -12.35
C GLU A 84 17.73 -12.96 -13.25
N LEU A 85 17.57 -14.21 -12.79
CA LEU A 85 17.76 -15.39 -13.62
C LEU A 85 16.66 -15.54 -14.67
N GLU A 86 15.39 -15.28 -14.32
CA GLU A 86 14.27 -15.34 -15.27
C GLU A 86 14.38 -14.24 -16.34
N ALA A 87 14.77 -13.03 -15.94
CA ALA A 87 14.86 -11.85 -16.81
C ALA A 87 15.93 -11.98 -17.92
N ARG A 88 16.87 -12.93 -17.82
CA ARG A 88 17.83 -13.27 -18.88
C ARG A 88 17.16 -13.80 -20.15
N HIS A 89 15.96 -14.36 -20.02
CA HIS A 89 15.27 -15.02 -21.12
C HIS A 89 14.06 -14.23 -21.64
N ASN A 90 13.55 -13.26 -20.85
CA ASN A 90 12.35 -12.49 -21.16
C ASN A 90 12.56 -11.00 -20.87
N SER A 91 12.11 -10.14 -21.78
CA SER A 91 12.09 -8.69 -21.56
C SER A 91 11.07 -8.35 -20.48
N SER A 92 11.56 -8.03 -19.28
CA SER A 92 10.72 -7.73 -18.13
C SER A 92 11.37 -6.75 -17.17
N VAL A 93 10.57 -5.86 -16.61
CA VAL A 93 11.00 -4.95 -15.54
C VAL A 93 10.25 -5.31 -14.28
N THR A 94 10.98 -5.58 -13.22
CA THR A 94 10.43 -5.89 -11.90
C THR A 94 10.89 -4.86 -10.88
N ILE A 95 9.96 -4.36 -10.08
CA ILE A 95 10.25 -3.49 -8.94
C ILE A 95 9.77 -4.20 -7.67
N LEU A 96 10.69 -4.42 -6.74
CA LEU A 96 10.45 -5.03 -5.44
C LEU A 96 10.39 -3.94 -4.36
N SER A 97 9.60 -4.19 -3.32
CA SER A 97 9.69 -3.51 -2.03
C SER A 97 11.07 -3.71 -1.39
N GLY A 98 11.36 -2.94 -0.34
CA GLY A 98 12.55 -3.16 0.49
C GLY A 98 12.41 -4.45 1.30
N TYR A 99 13.26 -4.65 2.32
CA TYR A 99 13.23 -5.86 3.15
C TYR A 99 11.83 -6.19 3.71
N VAL A 100 11.45 -7.47 3.67
CA VAL A 100 10.22 -8.01 4.29
C VAL A 100 10.49 -9.44 4.76
N ASP A 101 10.10 -9.72 6.00
CA ASP A 101 9.99 -11.09 6.51
C ASP A 101 8.61 -11.67 6.22
N HIS A 102 8.55 -12.95 5.86
CA HIS A 102 7.27 -13.65 5.67
C HIS A 102 6.77 -14.26 6.97
N PHE A 103 5.57 -13.85 7.37
CA PHE A 103 4.86 -14.41 8.52
C PHE A 103 3.71 -15.30 8.02
N GLN A 104 3.86 -16.61 8.22
CA GLN A 104 2.82 -17.58 7.89
C GLN A 104 1.84 -17.77 9.05
N SER A 105 0.62 -18.15 8.71
CA SER A 105 -0.41 -18.60 9.64
C SER A 105 -0.03 -19.97 10.18
N LEU A 106 -0.32 -20.19 11.46
CA LEU A 106 -0.04 -21.45 12.14
C LEU A 106 -1.32 -22.29 12.19
N PRO A 107 -1.29 -23.57 11.75
CA PRO A 107 -2.48 -24.41 11.64
C PRO A 107 -3.36 -24.50 12.89
N SER A 108 -2.76 -24.49 14.08
CA SER A 108 -3.45 -24.62 15.36
C SER A 108 -3.69 -23.28 16.07
N VAL A 109 -3.37 -22.15 15.45
CA VAL A 109 -3.47 -20.83 16.08
C VAL A 109 -4.37 -19.91 15.27
N ASP A 110 -4.01 -19.66 14.02
CA ASP A 110 -4.56 -18.52 13.28
C ASP A 110 -4.96 -18.80 11.83
N VAL A 111 -4.89 -20.06 11.38
CA VAL A 111 -5.47 -20.44 10.08
C VAL A 111 -6.98 -20.15 10.06
N GLY A 112 -7.45 -19.52 8.99
CA GLY A 112 -8.85 -19.14 8.79
C GLY A 112 -9.21 -17.73 9.24
N TRP A 113 -8.38 -17.09 10.08
CA TRP A 113 -8.69 -15.75 10.59
C TRP A 113 -7.49 -14.78 10.73
N GLY A 114 -6.28 -15.32 10.84
CA GLY A 114 -5.03 -14.61 11.14
C GLY A 114 -4.46 -13.74 10.02
N CYS A 115 -4.97 -13.87 8.79
CA CYS A 115 -4.37 -13.26 7.60
C CYS A 115 -4.04 -11.76 7.75
N GLY A 116 -4.98 -10.95 8.27
CA GLY A 116 -4.75 -9.53 8.48
C GLY A 116 -3.66 -9.24 9.51
N TRP A 117 -3.62 -9.99 10.60
CA TRP A 117 -2.57 -9.88 11.62
C TRP A 117 -1.20 -10.25 11.06
N ARG A 118 -1.10 -11.31 10.25
CA ARG A 118 0.15 -11.72 9.59
C ARG A 118 0.63 -10.67 8.58
N ASN A 119 -0.28 -10.02 7.86
CA ASN A 119 0.09 -8.91 6.98
C ASN A 119 0.59 -7.68 7.76
N ILE A 120 0.03 -7.37 8.94
CA ILE A 120 0.58 -6.35 9.84
C ILE A 120 2.00 -6.73 10.28
N GLN A 121 2.25 -8.00 10.59
CA GLN A 121 3.60 -8.47 10.95
C GLN A 121 4.60 -8.31 9.81
N MET A 122 4.21 -8.67 8.57
CA MET A 122 5.04 -8.48 7.38
C MET A 122 5.35 -6.99 7.15
N LEU A 123 4.36 -6.11 7.22
CA LEU A 123 4.58 -4.66 7.09
C LEU A 123 5.47 -4.11 8.22
N SER A 124 5.25 -4.57 9.46
CA SER A 124 6.05 -4.18 10.62
C SER A 124 7.52 -4.58 10.48
N SER A 125 7.81 -5.75 9.91
CA SER A 125 9.19 -6.21 9.67
C SER A 125 9.97 -5.24 8.77
N HIS A 126 9.32 -4.74 7.72
CA HIS A 126 9.90 -3.74 6.83
C HIS A 126 10.16 -2.43 7.58
N LEU A 127 9.15 -1.92 8.29
CA LEU A 127 9.24 -0.65 9.01
C LEU A 127 10.37 -0.67 10.05
N LEU A 128 10.46 -1.73 10.85
CA LEU A 128 11.52 -1.90 11.85
C LEU A 128 12.92 -2.03 11.24
N ALA A 129 13.04 -2.63 10.05
CA ALA A 129 14.31 -2.78 9.36
C ALA A 129 14.78 -1.46 8.71
N HIS A 130 13.89 -0.72 8.03
CA HIS A 130 14.29 0.38 7.13
C HIS A 130 13.97 1.79 7.66
N ARG A 131 12.99 1.95 8.55
CA ARG A 131 12.57 3.28 9.04
C ARG A 131 13.03 3.53 10.46
N LYS A 132 13.98 4.45 10.62
CA LYS A 132 14.55 4.81 11.94
C LYS A 132 13.49 5.41 12.85
N GLU A 133 12.62 6.24 12.29
CA GLU A 133 11.48 6.84 12.96
C GLU A 133 10.49 5.76 13.46
N ALA A 134 10.18 4.76 12.64
CA ALA A 134 9.28 3.68 13.04
C ALA A 134 9.85 2.82 14.17
N ARG A 135 11.16 2.56 14.16
CA ARG A 135 11.84 1.79 15.22
C ARG A 135 11.73 2.44 16.61
N LYS A 136 11.62 3.76 16.67
CA LYS A 136 11.50 4.53 17.92
C LYS A 136 10.07 4.63 18.46
N VAL A 137 9.08 4.15 17.73
CA VAL A 137 7.67 4.33 18.14
C VAL A 137 6.92 3.00 18.15
N LEU A 138 7.23 2.10 17.22
CA LEU A 138 6.52 0.83 17.09
C LEU A 138 6.70 -0.04 18.33
N PHE A 139 5.56 -0.44 18.88
CA PHE A 139 5.44 -1.47 19.92
C PHE A 139 6.29 -1.18 21.17
N GLY A 140 6.42 0.10 21.54
CA GLY A 140 7.19 0.53 22.71
C GLY A 140 8.70 0.34 22.55
N GLU A 141 9.23 0.64 21.36
CA GLU A 141 10.65 0.51 21.02
C GLU A 141 11.22 -0.91 21.23
N SER A 142 10.37 -1.93 21.19
CA SER A 142 10.77 -3.32 21.45
C SER A 142 11.84 -3.85 20.48
N GLY A 143 11.96 -3.21 19.30
CA GLY A 143 12.89 -3.59 18.25
C GLY A 143 12.53 -4.90 17.54
N PHE A 144 11.32 -5.42 17.74
CA PHE A 144 10.85 -6.64 17.08
C PHE A 144 9.35 -6.61 16.78
N VAL A 145 8.92 -7.51 15.89
CA VAL A 145 7.50 -7.68 15.52
C VAL A 145 6.80 -8.54 16.59
N PRO A 146 5.73 -8.04 17.25
CA PRO A 146 4.99 -8.78 18.27
C PRO A 146 4.17 -9.93 17.70
N ASP A 147 3.78 -10.89 18.55
CA ASP A 147 2.77 -11.90 18.19
C ASP A 147 1.35 -11.31 18.07
N ILE A 148 0.41 -12.12 17.57
CA ILE A 148 -0.97 -11.69 17.30
C ILE A 148 -1.68 -11.21 18.58
N ALA A 149 -1.44 -11.84 19.73
CA ALA A 149 -2.10 -11.47 20.97
C ALA A 149 -1.68 -10.06 21.42
N PHE A 150 -0.40 -9.72 21.26
CA PHE A 150 0.08 -8.37 21.55
C PHE A 150 -0.36 -7.36 20.49
N LEU A 151 -0.45 -7.73 19.20
CA LEU A 151 -1.03 -6.85 18.19
C LEU A 151 -2.50 -6.52 18.48
N GLN A 152 -3.29 -7.49 18.96
CA GLN A 152 -4.66 -7.26 19.41
C GLN A 152 -4.70 -6.24 20.56
N ARG A 153 -3.80 -6.36 21.54
CA ARG A 153 -3.69 -5.40 22.65
C ARG A 153 -3.34 -3.99 22.18
N TRP A 154 -2.39 -3.86 21.27
CA TRP A 154 -2.04 -2.55 20.70
C TRP A 154 -3.19 -1.92 19.92
N LEU A 155 -4.01 -2.74 19.25
CA LEU A 155 -5.21 -2.25 18.58
C LEU A 155 -6.29 -1.79 19.59
N GLU A 156 -6.50 -2.52 20.68
CA GLU A 156 -7.40 -2.07 21.77
C GLU A 156 -6.93 -0.73 22.34
N ILE A 157 -5.63 -0.56 22.60
CA ILE A 157 -5.06 0.72 23.06
C ILE A 157 -5.29 1.84 22.03
N ALA A 158 -5.15 1.55 20.74
CA ALA A 158 -5.46 2.52 19.69
C ALA A 158 -6.93 2.97 19.76
N TRP A 159 -7.86 2.03 19.92
CA TRP A 159 -9.28 2.33 20.07
C TRP A 159 -9.61 3.12 21.34
N GLU A 160 -9.04 2.72 22.48
CA GLU A 160 -9.17 3.44 23.76
C GLU A 160 -8.65 4.87 23.66
N SER A 161 -7.62 5.08 22.84
CA SER A 161 -7.06 6.39 22.59
C SER A 161 -7.89 7.21 21.60
N GLY A 162 -8.90 6.64 20.94
CA GLY A 162 -9.81 7.38 20.04
C GLY A 162 -9.58 7.15 18.55
N PHE A 163 -8.66 6.26 18.16
CA PHE A 163 -8.50 5.86 16.77
C PHE A 163 -9.66 4.95 16.34
N ASP A 164 -10.21 5.21 15.16
CA ASP A 164 -11.27 4.39 14.52
C ASP A 164 -12.41 3.93 15.45
N PRO A 165 -13.19 4.87 16.03
CA PRO A 165 -14.35 4.51 16.86
C PRO A 165 -15.38 3.61 16.18
N PRO A 166 -15.69 3.74 14.87
CA PRO A 166 -16.58 2.81 14.18
C PRO A 166 -16.03 1.38 14.13
N GLY A 167 -14.73 1.21 13.84
CA GLY A 167 -14.06 -0.10 13.89
C GLY A 167 -14.07 -0.68 15.31
N ALA A 168 -13.78 0.13 16.33
CA ALA A 168 -13.87 -0.29 17.73
C ALA A 168 -15.27 -0.81 18.08
N GLN A 169 -16.32 -0.06 17.71
CA GLN A 169 -17.71 -0.44 17.95
C GLN A 169 -18.10 -1.73 17.23
N HIS A 170 -17.60 -1.94 16.00
CA HIS A 170 -17.83 -3.18 15.24
C HIS A 170 -17.36 -4.43 16.01
N PHE A 171 -16.26 -4.30 16.77
CA PHE A 171 -15.72 -5.38 17.61
C PHE A 171 -16.14 -5.29 19.08
N ASN A 172 -17.20 -4.53 19.42
CA ASN A 172 -17.63 -4.30 20.81
C ASN A 172 -16.49 -3.79 21.72
N CYS A 173 -15.58 -3.00 21.16
CA CYS A 173 -14.37 -2.46 21.80
C CYS A 173 -13.44 -3.52 22.41
N LYS A 174 -13.52 -4.78 21.95
CA LYS A 174 -12.71 -5.88 22.48
C LYS A 174 -12.34 -6.89 21.39
N ILE A 175 -11.04 -7.05 21.16
CA ILE A 175 -10.51 -7.98 20.16
C ILE A 175 -9.44 -8.92 20.72
N TYR A 176 -8.84 -8.58 21.86
CA TYR A 176 -7.87 -9.42 22.53
C TYR A 176 -8.46 -10.75 22.98
N GLY A 177 -7.74 -11.83 22.65
CA GLY A 177 -8.13 -13.20 22.97
C GLY A 177 -9.23 -13.75 22.06
N THR A 178 -9.57 -13.04 20.98
CA THR A 178 -10.55 -13.49 20.00
C THR A 178 -9.88 -13.97 18.71
N ASN A 179 -10.64 -14.64 17.86
CA ASN A 179 -10.22 -15.09 16.53
C ASN A 179 -10.82 -14.22 15.41
N HIS A 180 -11.06 -12.94 15.69
CA HIS A 180 -11.64 -12.03 14.70
C HIS A 180 -10.67 -11.73 13.56
N ARG A 181 -11.25 -11.67 12.36
CA ARG A 181 -10.59 -11.17 11.16
C ARG A 181 -10.56 -9.65 11.21
N ILE A 182 -9.47 -9.08 10.72
CA ILE A 182 -9.30 -7.63 10.57
C ILE A 182 -8.96 -7.28 9.12
N GLY A 183 -9.14 -6.01 8.78
CA GLY A 183 -8.91 -5.45 7.46
C GLY A 183 -7.90 -4.30 7.46
N THR A 184 -7.98 -3.50 6.40
CA THR A 184 -7.11 -2.33 6.17
C THR A 184 -7.37 -1.19 7.15
N THR A 185 -8.59 -1.05 7.66
CA THR A 185 -8.98 -0.04 8.66
C THR A 185 -8.26 -0.25 9.98
N GLU A 186 -8.35 -1.44 10.56
CA GLU A 186 -7.66 -1.77 11.82
C GLU A 186 -6.13 -1.67 11.67
N CYS A 187 -5.59 -2.12 10.54
CA CYS A 187 -4.17 -1.97 10.21
C CYS A 187 -3.74 -0.49 10.20
N ALA A 188 -4.50 0.38 9.51
CA ALA A 188 -4.19 1.80 9.46
C ALA A 188 -4.31 2.46 10.84
N SER A 189 -5.36 2.15 11.60
CA SER A 189 -5.58 2.65 12.97
C SER A 189 -4.43 2.26 13.91
N LEU A 190 -3.95 1.02 13.82
CA LEU A 190 -2.80 0.55 14.59
C LEU A 190 -1.53 1.33 14.25
N PHE A 191 -1.19 1.53 12.97
CA PHE A 191 0.03 2.26 12.63
C PHE A 191 -0.08 3.76 12.95
N ARG A 192 -1.26 4.36 12.80
CA ARG A 192 -1.52 5.75 13.16
C ARG A 192 -1.38 6.01 14.65
N SER A 193 -1.77 5.06 15.51
CA SER A 193 -1.57 5.20 16.97
C SER A 193 -0.09 5.24 17.36
N PHE A 194 0.81 4.72 16.52
CA PHE A 194 2.26 4.90 16.65
C PHE A 194 2.81 6.14 15.93
N SER A 195 1.95 7.10 15.58
CA SER A 195 2.32 8.31 14.83
C SER A 195 2.95 8.02 13.46
N LEU A 196 2.62 6.88 12.85
CA LEU A 196 3.04 6.56 11.49
C LEU A 196 1.94 6.90 10.49
N ARG A 197 2.34 7.51 9.38
CA ARG A 197 1.42 7.77 8.27
C ARG A 197 0.99 6.46 7.62
N ALA A 198 -0.30 6.18 7.66
CA ALA A 198 -0.95 5.08 6.98
C ALA A 198 -2.16 5.58 6.20
N ARG A 199 -2.36 5.08 4.97
CA ARG A 199 -3.49 5.44 4.09
C ARG A 199 -4.14 4.17 3.55
N VAL A 200 -5.47 4.14 3.61
CA VAL A 200 -6.28 3.12 2.95
C VAL A 200 -6.74 3.66 1.60
N VAL A 201 -6.59 2.86 0.56
CA VAL A 201 -7.10 3.15 -0.78
C VAL A 201 -8.07 2.04 -1.14
N ASP A 202 -9.32 2.42 -1.43
CA ASP A 202 -10.36 1.49 -1.85
C ASP A 202 -10.49 1.50 -3.38
N PHE A 203 -10.67 0.32 -3.96
CA PHE A 203 -10.83 0.09 -5.40
C PHE A 203 -12.20 -0.53 -5.64
N GLY A 204 -13.26 0.22 -5.31
CA GLY A 204 -14.63 -0.20 -5.51
C GLY A 204 -15.20 0.15 -6.89
N PRO A 205 -16.39 -0.39 -7.21
CA PRO A 205 -17.12 -0.03 -8.41
C PRO A 205 -17.52 1.46 -8.35
N LYS A 206 -17.60 2.13 -9.49
CA LYS A 206 -17.92 3.58 -9.56
C LYS A 206 -19.25 3.90 -8.88
N GLU A 207 -20.18 2.96 -8.85
CA GLU A 207 -21.48 3.06 -8.21
C GLU A 207 -21.39 3.21 -6.68
N SER A 208 -20.31 2.71 -6.07
CA SER A 208 -20.03 2.85 -4.64
C SER A 208 -19.41 4.20 -4.27
N GLU A 209 -19.07 5.05 -5.27
CA GLU A 209 -18.47 6.36 -5.07
C GLU A 209 -19.32 7.28 -4.17
N LEU A 210 -20.65 7.12 -4.22
CA LEU A 210 -21.61 7.86 -3.41
C LEU A 210 -21.60 7.49 -1.91
N PHE A 211 -21.07 6.31 -1.56
CA PHE A 211 -20.95 5.85 -0.18
C PHE A 211 -19.58 6.14 0.42
N TYR A 212 -18.60 6.52 -0.41
CA TYR A 212 -17.36 7.08 0.09
C TYR A 212 -17.65 8.47 0.64
N LEU A 213 -17.21 8.74 1.87
CA LEU A 213 -17.17 10.09 2.42
C LEU A 213 -16.50 10.96 1.36
N SER A 214 -17.29 11.82 0.73
CA SER A 214 -16.91 12.44 -0.52
C SER A 214 -15.73 13.36 -0.27
N VAL A 215 -14.56 12.99 -0.80
CA VAL A 215 -13.55 13.99 -1.12
C VAL A 215 -14.19 14.86 -2.23
N PRO A 216 -14.28 16.20 -2.08
CA PRO A 216 -15.03 17.02 -3.03
C PRO A 216 -14.57 16.83 -4.49
N GLY A 217 -15.47 16.39 -5.39
CA GLY A 217 -15.21 16.31 -6.84
C GLY A 217 -15.61 15.02 -7.58
N SER A 218 -16.24 14.06 -6.90
CA SER A 218 -16.46 12.68 -7.34
C SER A 218 -17.78 12.40 -8.11
N THR A 219 -18.21 13.25 -9.06
CA THR A 219 -19.35 12.89 -9.93
C THR A 219 -19.17 13.29 -11.40
N LEU A 220 -19.26 12.30 -12.30
CA LEU A 220 -19.35 12.51 -13.76
C LEU A 220 -20.81 12.82 -14.14
N GLY A 221 -21.05 14.05 -14.62
CA GLY A 221 -22.38 14.65 -14.68
C GLY A 221 -23.26 14.35 -15.92
N GLN A 222 -24.42 15.02 -15.93
CA GLN A 222 -25.33 15.26 -17.07
C GLN A 222 -26.29 16.44 -16.73
N PRO A 223 -26.93 17.12 -17.70
CA PRO A 223 -26.41 18.36 -18.26
C PRO A 223 -27.35 19.56 -18.02
N VAL A 224 -26.84 20.68 -17.49
CA VAL A 224 -27.63 21.93 -17.44
C VAL A 224 -26.80 23.16 -17.82
N LYS A 225 -27.24 23.73 -18.95
CA LYS A 225 -27.16 25.10 -19.49
C LYS A 225 -26.13 26.07 -18.88
N GLN A 226 -25.18 26.44 -19.77
CA GLN A 226 -24.30 27.61 -19.76
C GLN A 226 -24.78 28.77 -18.88
N ARG A 227 -23.99 29.09 -17.84
CA ARG A 227 -23.65 30.45 -17.42
C ARG A 227 -22.34 30.43 -16.63
N ASN A 228 -21.32 31.09 -17.19
CA ASN A 228 -19.99 31.43 -16.68
C ASN A 228 -19.21 30.33 -15.95
N ALA A 229 -18.41 29.61 -16.75
CA ALA A 229 -17.66 28.41 -16.40
C ALA A 229 -16.43 28.67 -15.51
N VAL A 230 -16.41 28.07 -14.32
CA VAL A 230 -15.18 27.60 -13.68
C VAL A 230 -15.13 26.09 -13.87
N ARG A 231 -14.22 25.67 -14.74
CA ARG A 231 -14.08 24.31 -15.27
C ARG A 231 -13.17 23.51 -14.33
N VAL A 232 -13.73 22.77 -13.39
CA VAL A 232 -12.96 21.89 -12.48
C VAL A 232 -12.93 20.46 -13.04
N SER A 233 -11.73 19.89 -13.12
CA SER A 233 -11.40 18.55 -13.65
C SER A 233 -10.38 17.92 -12.69
N GLY A 234 -10.51 16.65 -12.34
CA GLY A 234 -9.43 15.92 -11.66
C GLY A 234 -8.20 15.77 -12.58
N PRO A 235 -6.95 15.85 -12.09
CA PRO A 235 -5.89 16.50 -12.86
C PRO A 235 -4.73 15.59 -13.34
N MET A 236 -5.01 14.41 -13.91
CA MET A 236 -4.11 13.82 -14.93
C MET A 236 -4.72 13.74 -16.34
N ASP A 237 -6.03 14.02 -16.51
CA ASP A 237 -6.71 13.94 -17.81
C ASP A 237 -6.39 15.08 -18.79
N LYS A 238 -5.47 16.00 -18.47
CA LYS A 238 -5.12 17.14 -19.34
C LYS A 238 -3.66 17.24 -19.77
N TYR A 239 -2.76 16.39 -19.28
CA TYR A 239 -1.34 16.49 -19.64
C TYR A 239 -0.84 15.45 -20.65
N VAL A 240 -1.73 14.61 -21.19
CA VAL A 240 -1.40 13.81 -22.39
C VAL A 240 -1.60 14.63 -23.69
N HIS A 241 -2.28 15.78 -23.64
CA HIS A 241 -2.56 16.58 -24.84
C HIS A 241 -2.23 18.07 -24.68
N ARG A 242 -0.93 18.42 -24.74
CA ARG A 242 -0.41 19.54 -25.57
C ARG A 242 1.13 19.62 -25.55
N GLN A 243 1.78 18.76 -26.33
CA GLN A 243 3.03 19.14 -27.00
C GLN A 243 2.83 18.93 -28.51
N GLN A 244 2.45 20.00 -29.20
CA GLN A 244 2.81 20.17 -30.60
C GLN A 244 3.53 21.51 -30.72
N GLY A 245 4.82 21.42 -31.03
CA GLY A 245 5.69 22.54 -31.29
C GLY A 245 7.16 22.23 -31.05
N LEU A 246 7.71 21.27 -31.81
CA LEU A 246 9.15 20.98 -32.10
C LEU A 246 10.16 21.11 -30.92
N ILE A 247 10.84 20.03 -30.50
CA ILE A 247 12.14 19.59 -31.06
C ILE A 247 12.38 18.09 -30.73
N LYS A 248 13.01 17.37 -31.68
CA LYS A 248 13.27 15.93 -31.75
C LYS A 248 14.09 15.35 -30.57
N GLY A 249 13.67 14.20 -30.03
CA GLY A 249 14.55 13.34 -29.22
C GLY A 249 13.90 12.23 -28.38
N ARG A 250 13.60 11.08 -29.01
CA ARG A 250 13.56 9.69 -28.49
C ARG A 250 12.47 9.21 -27.49
N HIS A 251 11.64 8.31 -28.05
CA HIS A 251 10.91 7.16 -27.48
C HIS A 251 9.74 7.42 -26.52
N PHE A 252 8.59 7.77 -27.10
CA PHE A 252 7.26 7.54 -26.53
C PHE A 252 6.49 6.55 -27.43
N CYS A 253 5.90 5.50 -26.85
CA CYS A 253 5.07 4.54 -27.56
C CYS A 253 3.62 5.04 -27.62
N HIS A 254 3.18 5.48 -28.80
CA HIS A 254 1.76 5.68 -29.13
C HIS A 254 1.42 4.72 -30.27
N SER A 255 0.45 3.84 -30.07
CA SER A 255 -0.21 3.13 -31.17
C SER A 255 -1.57 3.77 -31.43
N LEU A 256 -1.69 4.45 -32.57
CA LEU A 256 -2.96 4.80 -33.20
C LEU A 256 -3.61 3.54 -33.77
N HIS A 257 -4.89 3.32 -33.47
CA HIS A 257 -5.78 2.57 -34.35
C HIS A 257 -6.93 3.47 -34.79
N ASN A 258 -6.95 3.77 -36.08
CA ASN A 258 -8.09 4.32 -36.79
C ASN A 258 -8.71 3.16 -37.58
N GLY A 259 -9.98 2.84 -37.37
CA GLY A 259 -10.70 1.86 -38.20
C GLY A 259 -11.73 1.00 -37.48
N LYS A 260 -13.00 1.43 -37.57
CA LYS A 260 -14.26 0.65 -37.67
C LYS A 260 -14.58 -0.40 -36.59
N SER A 261 -15.63 -0.05 -35.83
CA SER A 261 -16.77 -0.90 -35.41
C SER A 261 -16.48 -2.37 -35.11
N ASP A 262 -16.40 -2.71 -33.82
CA ASP A 262 -17.09 -3.92 -33.37
C ASP A 262 -17.56 -3.81 -31.91
N ASN A 263 -18.85 -4.05 -31.73
CA ASN A 263 -19.53 -4.14 -30.44
C ASN A 263 -18.97 -5.35 -29.66
N SER A 264 -18.09 -5.11 -28.68
CA SER A 264 -17.75 -6.13 -27.70
C SER A 264 -17.71 -5.57 -26.28
N LYS A 265 -18.55 -6.21 -25.46
CA LYS A 265 -18.79 -6.10 -24.01
C LYS A 265 -17.58 -5.61 -23.18
N GLY A 266 -17.90 -4.74 -22.21
CA GLY A 266 -16.97 -3.99 -21.36
C GLY A 266 -15.86 -4.83 -20.74
N LYS A 267 -14.62 -4.43 -21.00
CA LYS A 267 -13.45 -4.84 -20.23
C LYS A 267 -13.49 -4.10 -18.89
N SER A 268 -13.34 -4.84 -17.79
CA SER A 268 -13.33 -4.29 -16.44
C SER A 268 -12.17 -3.29 -16.28
N GLU A 269 -12.48 -2.01 -16.14
CA GLU A 269 -11.50 -0.94 -15.89
C GLU A 269 -10.81 -1.07 -14.51
N GLY A 270 -11.48 -1.72 -13.54
CA GLY A 270 -11.04 -1.82 -12.14
C GLY A 270 -9.66 -2.46 -11.92
N PRO A 271 -9.39 -3.68 -12.43
CA PRO A 271 -8.08 -4.32 -12.29
C PRO A 271 -6.93 -3.48 -12.85
N GLN A 272 -7.16 -2.70 -13.92
CA GLN A 272 -6.12 -1.86 -14.51
C GLN A 272 -5.78 -0.67 -13.60
N VAL A 273 -6.77 -0.04 -12.96
CA VAL A 273 -6.55 1.07 -12.02
C VAL A 273 -5.70 0.65 -10.83
N LEU A 274 -5.96 -0.55 -10.27
CA LEU A 274 -5.13 -1.12 -9.20
C LEU A 274 -3.69 -1.32 -9.66
N ILE A 275 -3.50 -1.93 -10.84
CA ILE A 275 -2.17 -2.17 -11.40
C ILE A 275 -1.40 -0.86 -11.61
N ASP A 276 -2.04 0.16 -12.19
CA ASP A 276 -1.42 1.45 -12.43
C ASP A 276 -1.06 2.15 -11.11
N TRP A 277 -1.93 2.06 -10.10
CA TRP A 277 -1.67 2.61 -8.77
C TRP A 277 -0.46 1.92 -8.11
N VAL A 278 -0.42 0.58 -8.13
CA VAL A 278 0.70 -0.19 -7.56
C VAL A 278 2.00 0.07 -8.32
N TRP A 279 1.95 0.15 -9.65
CA TRP A 279 3.10 0.52 -10.47
C TRP A 279 3.67 1.87 -10.06
N ASN A 280 2.82 2.89 -9.92
CA ASN A 280 3.23 4.23 -9.52
C ASN A 280 3.74 4.28 -8.08
N TYR A 281 3.21 3.45 -7.18
CA TYR A 281 3.68 3.36 -5.80
C TYR A 281 5.12 2.86 -5.71
N PHE A 282 5.47 1.82 -6.46
CA PHE A 282 6.81 1.23 -6.44
C PHE A 282 7.81 1.95 -7.37
N SER A 283 7.32 2.59 -8.43
CA SER A 283 8.15 3.34 -9.39
C SER A 283 8.58 4.68 -8.78
N ASP A 284 9.68 4.65 -8.01
CA ASP A 284 10.24 5.86 -7.43
C ASP A 284 10.85 6.79 -8.49
N LYS A 285 10.80 8.11 -8.27
CA LYS A 285 11.22 9.13 -9.27
C LYS A 285 12.72 9.10 -9.62
N GLY A 286 13.55 8.41 -8.83
CA GLY A 286 14.98 8.22 -9.07
C GLY A 286 15.34 6.93 -9.80
N LEU A 287 14.37 6.06 -10.08
CA LEU A 287 14.64 4.77 -10.73
C LEU A 287 14.79 4.97 -12.25
N THR A 288 16.04 5.08 -12.70
CA THR A 288 16.35 5.00 -14.14
C THR A 288 16.27 3.56 -14.60
N ILE A 289 15.12 3.17 -15.15
CA ILE A 289 14.96 1.87 -15.80
C ILE A 289 15.79 1.90 -17.08
N SER A 290 16.94 1.22 -17.08
CA SER A 290 17.90 1.23 -18.18
C SER A 290 18.09 -0.20 -18.69
N GLY A 291 17.45 -0.53 -19.80
CA GLY A 291 17.56 -1.83 -20.46
C GLY A 291 16.23 -2.52 -20.71
N SER A 292 16.26 -3.65 -21.43
CA SER A 292 15.07 -4.45 -21.75
C SER A 292 14.65 -5.40 -20.63
N SER A 293 15.54 -5.66 -19.66
CA SER A 293 15.33 -6.57 -18.55
C SER A 293 16.01 -6.04 -17.29
N GLN A 294 15.27 -5.79 -16.21
CA GLN A 294 15.83 -5.25 -14.96
C GLN A 294 15.01 -5.68 -13.74
N VAL A 295 15.70 -6.00 -12.65
CA VAL A 295 15.09 -6.19 -11.32
C VAL A 295 15.63 -5.12 -10.40
N VAL A 296 14.73 -4.32 -9.84
CA VAL A 296 15.04 -3.19 -8.97
C VAL A 296 14.44 -3.46 -7.59
N VAL A 297 15.22 -3.17 -6.54
CA VAL A 297 14.72 -3.14 -5.16
C VAL A 297 14.56 -1.68 -4.77
N SER A 298 13.36 -1.29 -4.38
CA SER A 298 13.04 0.06 -3.91
C SER A 298 13.09 0.13 -2.37
N ASP A 299 13.15 1.33 -1.81
CA ASP A 299 13.02 1.56 -0.36
C ASP A 299 11.55 1.64 0.08
N ARG A 300 10.60 1.31 -0.81
CA ARG A 300 9.16 1.37 -0.53
C ARG A 300 8.74 0.20 0.35
N ALA A 301 7.82 0.49 1.27
CA ALA A 301 7.19 -0.53 2.10
C ALA A 301 6.29 -1.44 1.25
N PRO A 302 6.11 -2.71 1.63
CA PRO A 302 5.12 -3.55 0.98
C PRO A 302 3.69 -3.01 1.24
N LEU A 303 2.72 -3.43 0.42
CA LEU A 303 1.34 -2.97 0.53
C LEU A 303 0.45 -4.05 1.15
N TYR A 304 -0.30 -3.71 2.19
CA TYR A 304 -1.40 -4.54 2.67
C TYR A 304 -2.50 -4.54 1.62
N PHE A 305 -2.90 -5.72 1.14
CA PHE A 305 -3.92 -5.89 0.10
C PHE A 305 -5.08 -6.74 0.62
N GLN A 306 -6.25 -6.11 0.78
CA GLN A 306 -7.50 -6.76 1.17
C GLN A 306 -8.31 -7.12 -0.07
N HIS A 307 -8.89 -8.32 -0.09
CA HIS A 307 -9.91 -8.72 -1.05
C HIS A 307 -10.95 -9.61 -0.34
N ASP A 308 -11.94 -10.12 -1.07
CA ASP A 308 -13.06 -10.83 -0.45
C ASP A 308 -12.57 -12.06 0.31
N GLY A 309 -12.92 -12.09 1.60
CA GLY A 309 -12.60 -13.22 2.46
C GLY A 309 -11.12 -13.52 2.65
N HIS A 310 -10.15 -12.66 2.30
CA HIS A 310 -8.71 -12.85 2.57
C HIS A 310 -7.86 -11.58 2.40
N SER A 311 -6.66 -11.56 3.00
CA SER A 311 -5.70 -10.48 2.81
C SER A 311 -4.29 -11.00 2.55
N ARG A 312 -3.52 -10.24 1.77
CA ARG A 312 -2.16 -10.59 1.35
C ARG A 312 -1.25 -9.35 1.39
N THR A 313 0.04 -9.55 1.15
CA THR A 313 1.04 -8.47 1.11
C THR A 313 1.64 -8.38 -0.29
N ILE A 314 1.44 -7.26 -1.00
CA ILE A 314 2.11 -7.01 -2.29
C ILE A 314 3.52 -6.50 -2.00
N ILE A 315 4.52 -7.25 -2.47
CA ILE A 315 5.95 -6.96 -2.28
C ILE A 315 6.63 -6.48 -3.56
N GLY A 316 5.90 -6.31 -4.64
CA GLY A 316 6.42 -5.79 -5.89
C GLY A 316 5.50 -5.96 -7.07
N ILE A 317 5.96 -5.49 -8.21
CA ILE A 317 5.24 -5.54 -9.49
C ILE A 317 6.21 -5.81 -10.63
N GLN A 318 5.78 -6.65 -11.57
CA GLN A 318 6.54 -6.98 -12.77
C GLN A 318 5.72 -6.66 -14.02
N VAL A 319 6.35 -6.00 -14.98
CA VAL A 319 5.84 -5.87 -16.34
C VAL A 319 6.65 -6.79 -17.27
N LYS A 320 5.96 -7.64 -18.03
CA LYS A 320 6.53 -8.47 -19.10
C LYS A 320 6.09 -7.90 -20.45
N HIS A 321 7.06 -7.65 -21.33
CA HIS A 321 6.77 -7.22 -22.70
C HIS A 321 6.47 -8.44 -23.57
N GLN A 322 5.23 -8.58 -24.03
CA GLN A 322 4.83 -9.69 -24.87
C GLN A 322 5.19 -9.44 -26.35
N LYS A 323 5.39 -10.54 -27.11
CA LYS A 323 5.75 -10.50 -28.54
C LYS A 323 4.71 -9.79 -29.43
N ASN A 324 3.46 -9.70 -28.96
CA ASN A 324 2.35 -9.00 -29.63
C ASN A 324 2.35 -7.47 -29.37
N GLY A 325 3.34 -6.94 -28.65
CA GLY A 325 3.41 -5.52 -28.29
C GLY A 325 2.57 -5.11 -27.08
N THR A 326 1.91 -6.05 -26.41
CA THR A 326 1.17 -5.79 -25.17
C THR A 326 2.04 -5.98 -23.93
N ASN A 327 1.76 -5.20 -22.89
CA ASN A 327 2.39 -5.35 -21.59
C ASN A 327 1.50 -6.21 -20.69
N GLN A 328 2.10 -7.22 -20.06
CA GLN A 328 1.44 -8.00 -19.02
C GLN A 328 2.00 -7.62 -17.67
N PHE A 329 1.14 -7.18 -16.76
CA PHE A 329 1.50 -6.85 -15.39
C PHE A 329 1.20 -8.01 -14.47
N ASN A 330 2.09 -8.24 -13.51
CA ASN A 330 1.94 -9.26 -12.49
C ASN A 330 2.33 -8.67 -11.13
N LEU A 331 1.45 -8.84 -10.16
CA LEU A 331 1.76 -8.49 -8.77
C LEU A 331 2.56 -9.62 -8.12
N LEU A 332 3.58 -9.26 -7.35
CA LEU A 332 4.35 -10.20 -6.54
C LEU A 332 3.79 -10.16 -5.13
N ILE A 333 3.23 -11.28 -4.68
CA ILE A 333 2.42 -11.33 -3.47
C ILE A 333 2.97 -12.36 -2.48
N LEU A 334 3.01 -11.99 -1.20
CA LEU A 334 3.16 -12.90 -0.09
C LEU A 334 1.79 -13.19 0.51
N ASP A 335 1.42 -14.47 0.55
CA ASP A 335 0.20 -14.94 1.21
C ASP A 335 0.57 -15.51 2.58
N PRO A 336 -0.06 -15.07 3.67
CA PRO A 336 0.16 -15.64 4.99
C PRO A 336 -0.29 -17.12 5.09
N SER A 337 -0.99 -17.67 4.10
CA SER A 337 -1.41 -19.07 4.08
C SER A 337 -0.37 -20.01 3.46
N ASP A 338 0.64 -19.47 2.76
CA ASP A 338 1.74 -20.29 2.25
C ASP A 338 2.59 -20.79 3.42
N CYS A 339 2.81 -22.09 3.49
CA CYS A 339 3.82 -22.65 4.39
C CYS A 339 5.21 -22.57 3.75
N ARG A 340 6.25 -22.66 4.58
CA ARG A 340 7.66 -22.74 4.16
C ARG A 340 7.89 -23.62 2.93
N GLU A 341 7.35 -24.83 2.92
CA GLU A 341 7.55 -25.80 1.83
C GLU A 341 6.99 -25.25 0.53
N GLN A 342 5.86 -24.52 0.57
CA GLN A 342 5.27 -23.91 -0.62
C GLN A 342 6.07 -22.70 -1.09
N LEU A 343 6.59 -21.88 -0.17
CA LEU A 343 7.43 -20.72 -0.51
C LEU A 343 8.73 -21.15 -1.22
N LEU A 344 9.32 -22.27 -0.80
CA LEU A 344 10.54 -22.84 -1.38
C LEU A 344 10.27 -23.68 -2.64
N TRP A 345 9.21 -24.52 -2.64
CA TRP A 345 8.90 -25.45 -3.73
C TRP A 345 8.25 -24.77 -4.94
N LYS A 346 7.39 -23.77 -4.73
CA LYS A 346 6.84 -22.97 -5.83
C LYS A 346 7.89 -22.02 -6.43
N GLY A 347 9.01 -21.82 -5.73
CA GLY A 347 9.87 -20.65 -5.86
C GLY A 347 9.12 -19.37 -5.45
N PRO A 348 9.83 -18.29 -5.06
CA PRO A 348 9.16 -17.02 -4.73
C PRO A 348 8.47 -16.35 -5.95
N LEU A 349 8.46 -17.02 -7.11
CA LEU A 349 7.94 -16.58 -8.40
C LEU A 349 6.47 -16.95 -8.68
N LYS A 350 5.76 -17.68 -7.79
CA LYS A 350 4.46 -18.30 -8.17
C LYS A 350 3.25 -17.91 -7.32
N GLN A 351 3.27 -16.72 -6.76
CA GLN A 351 2.11 -16.03 -6.19
C GLN A 351 1.82 -14.78 -7.03
N MET A 352 1.59 -15.00 -8.32
CA MET A 352 1.27 -13.92 -9.26
C MET A 352 -0.24 -13.79 -9.39
N TRP A 353 -0.79 -12.65 -8.99
CA TRP A 353 -2.19 -12.32 -9.30
C TRP A 353 -2.25 -11.75 -10.72
N ASP A 354 -3.07 -12.36 -11.58
CA ASP A 354 -3.16 -12.06 -13.02
C ASP A 354 -4.36 -11.19 -13.41
N GLY A 355 -5.08 -10.65 -12.42
CA GLY A 355 -6.21 -9.76 -12.65
C GLY A 355 -7.55 -10.44 -12.93
N ARG A 356 -7.59 -11.78 -13.04
CA ARG A 356 -8.79 -12.52 -13.49
C ARG A 356 -9.55 -13.27 -12.40
N SER A 357 -9.06 -13.24 -11.17
CA SER A 357 -9.71 -13.88 -10.02
C SER A 357 -10.03 -12.82 -8.97
N LEU A 358 -11.24 -12.25 -9.09
CA LEU A 358 -12.01 -11.64 -8.02
C LEU A 358 -13.32 -12.42 -7.91
#